data_AF-A0A1M6D6R7-F1
#
_entry.id   AF-A0A1M6D6R7-F1
#
_cell.length_a   1.000
_cell.length_b   1.000
_cell.length_c   1.000
_cell.angle_alpha   90.00
_cell.angle_beta   90.00
_cell.angle_gamma   90.00
#
_symmetry.space_group_name_H-M   'P 1'
#
loop_
_entity.id
_entity.type
_entity.pdbx_description
1 polymer ?
#
loop_
_entity_poly.entity_id
_entity_poly.type
_entity_poly.pdbx_seq_one_letter_code
_entity_poly.pdbx_strand_id
1 'polypeptide(L)' 'MARHDPVDLARTAYAAYGEATGGLNYRGLPMPAWEDLGDTIQQAWIAAVIAVARDVTAPPRSEGTS' A
#
# COMPACT_ATOMS: atom_id res chain seq x y z
N MET A 1 -6.87 14.88 -11.27
CA MET A 1 -5.91 13.79 -11.06
C MET A 1 -6.63 12.50 -11.37
N ALA A 2 -6.14 11.69 -12.32
CA ALA A 2 -6.74 10.40 -12.61
C ALA A 2 -6.68 9.53 -11.35
N ARG A 3 -7.77 8.87 -10.99
CA ARG A 3 -7.76 7.87 -9.93
C ARG A 3 -6.89 6.72 -10.44
N HIS A 4 -5.72 6.53 -9.84
CA HIS A 4 -4.90 5.35 -10.12
C HIS A 4 -5.65 4.10 -9.65
N ASP A 5 -5.53 3.00 -10.39
CA ASP A 5 -6.11 1.73 -10.00
C ASP A 5 -5.51 1.28 -8.65
N PRO A 6 -6.32 0.78 -7.69
CA PRO A 6 -5.82 0.33 -6.39
C PRO A 6 -4.70 -0.73 -6.50
N VAL A 7 -4.71 -1.57 -7.54
CA VAL A 7 -3.67 -2.57 -7.77
C VAL A 7 -2.34 -1.91 -8.13
N ASP A 8 -2.36 -0.87 -8.96
CA ASP A 8 -1.15 -0.13 -9.36
C ASP A 8 -0.55 0.63 -8.17
N LEU A 9 -1.40 1.21 -7.32
CA LEU A 9 -0.96 1.84 -6.07
C LEU A 9 -0.34 0.81 -5.12
N ALA A 10 -0.94 -0.38 -5.01
CA ALA A 10 -0.44 -1.45 -4.16
C ALA A 10 0.91 -1.98 -4.64
N ARG A 11 1.09 -2.18 -5.96
CA ARG A 11 2.37 -2.55 -6.58
C ARG A 11 3.44 -1.50 -6.31
N THR A 12 3.10 -0.22 -6.44
CA THR A 12 4.01 0.90 -6.16
C THR A 12 4.43 0.90 -4.69
N ALA A 13 3.48 0.71 -3.76
CA ALA A 13 3.77 0.65 -2.34
C ALA A 13 4.64 -0.57 -1.97
N TYR A 14 4.39 -1.73 -2.56
CA TYR A 14 5.19 -2.94 -2.37
C TYR A 14 6.63 -2.78 -2.90
N ALA A 15 6.79 -2.18 -4.08
CA ALA A 15 8.10 -1.86 -4.62
C ALA A 15 8.87 -0.89 -3.69
N ALA A 16 8.20 0.17 -3.21
CA ALA A 16 8.80 1.11 -2.26
C ALA A 16 9.21 0.45 -0.94
N TYR A 17 8.41 -0.50 -0.43
CA TYR A 17 8.79 -1.31 0.72
C TYR A 17 10.07 -2.10 0.44
N GLY A 18 10.18 -2.73 -0.74
CA GLY A 18 11.40 -3.43 -1.16
C GLY A 18 12.62 -2.52 -1.19
N GLU A 19 12.54 -1.33 -1.79
CA GLU A 19 13.64 -0.37 -1.79
C GLU A 19 14.06 0.01 -0.36
N ALA A 20 13.08 0.26 0.53
CA ALA A 20 13.33 0.62 1.91
C ALA A 20 13.96 -0.50 2.74
N THR A 21 13.71 -1.77 2.40
CA THR A 21 14.26 -2.95 3.10
C THR A 21 15.49 -3.56 2.42
N GLY A 22 15.96 -2.96 1.31
CA GLY A 22 17.05 -3.54 0.51
C GLY A 22 16.65 -4.83 -0.22
N GLY A 23 15.38 -4.96 -0.58
CA GLY A 23 14.81 -6.11 -1.29
C GLY A 23 14.55 -7.32 -0.40
N LEU A 24 14.44 -7.12 0.92
CA LEU A 24 14.24 -8.18 1.91
C LEU A 24 12.86 -8.09 2.56
N ASN A 25 12.27 -9.24 2.87
CA ASN A 25 11.06 -9.32 3.67
C ASN A 25 11.38 -9.29 5.18
N TYR A 26 10.34 -9.33 6.02
CA TYR A 26 10.49 -9.28 7.48
C TYR A 26 11.32 -10.42 8.10
N ARG A 27 11.55 -11.52 7.36
CA ARG A 27 12.40 -12.64 7.80
C ARG A 27 13.86 -12.49 7.36
N GLY A 28 14.21 -11.38 6.72
CA GLY A 28 15.53 -11.17 6.11
C GLY A 28 15.77 -12.00 4.84
N LEU A 29 14.71 -12.58 4.26
CA LEU A 29 14.79 -13.33 3.01
C LEU A 29 14.47 -12.40 1.84
N PRO A 30 14.93 -12.71 0.60
CA PRO A 30 14.55 -11.94 -0.57
C PRO A 30 13.03 -11.78 -0.69
N MET A 31 12.60 -10.57 -1.05
CA MET A 31 11.20 -10.31 -1.36
C MET A 31 10.80 -11.09 -2.62
N PRO A 32 9.64 -11.77 -2.61
CA PRO A 32 9.09 -12.36 -3.81
C PRO A 32 8.67 -11.26 -4.80
N ALA A 33 8.55 -11.61 -6.08
CA ALA A 33 7.88 -10.74 -7.04
C ALA A 33 6.41 -10.53 -6.64
N TRP A 34 5.79 -9.46 -7.14
CA TRP A 34 4.40 -9.14 -6.81
C TRP A 34 3.45 -10.30 -7.15
N GLU A 35 3.65 -10.89 -8.32
CA GLU A 35 2.86 -12.01 -8.85
C GLU A 35 2.98 -13.28 -7.98
N ASP A 36 4.10 -13.44 -7.26
CA ASP A 36 4.39 -14.60 -6.42
C ASP A 36 3.90 -14.46 -4.97
N LEU A 37 3.38 -13.29 -4.58
CA LEU A 37 2.86 -13.04 -3.23
C LEU A 37 1.63 -13.91 -2.88
N GLY A 38 0.89 -14.33 -3.90
CA GLY A 38 -0.43 -14.93 -3.76
C GLY A 38 -1.53 -13.93 -3.39
N ASP A 39 -2.77 -14.34 -3.61
CA ASP A 39 -3.94 -13.45 -3.54
C ASP A 39 -4.09 -12.77 -2.19
N THR A 40 -3.88 -13.49 -1.08
CA THR A 40 -4.08 -12.94 0.27
C THR A 40 -3.19 -11.74 0.54
N ILE A 41 -1.90 -11.83 0.19
CA ILE A 41 -0.95 -10.75 0.47
C ILE A 41 -1.13 -9.60 -0.52
N GLN A 42 -1.42 -9.88 -1.80
CA GLN A 42 -1.77 -8.84 -2.77
C GLN A 42 -3.01 -8.04 -2.31
N GLN A 43 -4.06 -8.71 -1.86
CA GLN A 43 -5.27 -8.05 -1.34
C GLN A 43 -5.01 -7.24 -0.07
N ALA A 44 -4.10 -7.69 0.80
CA ALA A 44 -3.71 -6.93 1.98
C ALA A 44 -3.05 -5.58 1.61
N TRP A 45 -2.15 -5.57 0.62
CA TRP A 45 -1.56 -4.34 0.10
C TRP A 45 -2.57 -3.43 -0.58
N ILE A 46 -3.49 -3.99 -1.37
CA ILE A 46 -4.60 -3.25 -2.00
C ILE A 46 -5.47 -2.58 -0.93
N ALA A 47 -5.86 -3.30 0.12
CA ALA A 47 -6.64 -2.75 1.22
C ALA A 47 -5.90 -1.61 1.94
N ALA A 48 -4.59 -1.76 2.16
CA ALA A 48 -3.76 -0.73 2.80
C ALA A 48 -3.75 0.57 1.98
N VAL A 49 -3.49 0.51 0.68
CA VAL A 49 -3.46 1.73 -0.16
C VAL A 49 -4.84 2.36 -0.33
N ILE A 50 -5.92 1.57 -0.33
CA ILE A 50 -7.29 2.10 -0.32
C ILE A 50 -7.55 2.88 0.98
N ALA A 51 -7.11 2.37 2.14
CA ALA A 51 -7.27 3.05 3.41
C ALA A 51 -6.51 4.39 3.43
N VAL A 52 -5.26 4.40 2.97
CA VAL A 52 -4.46 5.62 2.84
C VAL A 52 -5.11 6.60 1.86
N ALA A 53 -5.56 6.14 0.69
CA ALA A 53 -6.22 6.98 -0.30
C ALA A 53 -7.50 7.63 0.25
N ARG A 54 -8.27 6.90 1.07
CA ARG A 54 -9.46 7.44 1.74
C ARG A 54 -9.10 8.51 2.77
N ASP A 55 -8.05 8.28 3.54
CA ASP A 55 -7.59 9.22 4.57
C ASP A 55 -7.11 10.54 3.96
N VAL A 56 -6.25 10.47 2.93
CA VAL A 56 -5.69 11.67 2.29
C VAL A 56 -6.68 12.43 1.39
N THR A 57 -7.78 11.79 0.99
CA THR A 57 -8.85 12.45 0.20
C THR A 57 -10.03 12.89 1.06
N ALA A 58 -10.11 12.45 2.32
CA ALA A 58 -11.12 12.93 3.23
C ALA A 58 -10.86 14.41 3.55
N PRO A 59 -11.90 15.25 3.58
CA PRO A 59 -11.75 16.59 4.11
C PRO A 59 -11.30 16.51 5.58
N PRO A 60 -10.50 17.47 6.08
CA PRO A 60 -10.10 17.50 7.47
C PRO A 60 -11.35 17.42 8.34
N ARG A 61 -11.36 16.48 9.28
CA ARG A 61 -12.47 16.32 10.21
C ARG A 61 -12.56 17.62 11.01
N SER A 62 -13.62 18.40 10.83
CA SER A 62 -13.86 19.58 11.66
C SER A 62 -13.85 19.14 13.11
N GLU A 63 -12.78 19.50 13.85
CA GLU A 63 -12.76 19.36 15.29
C GLU A 63 -13.88 20.26 15.82
N GLY A 64 -14.91 19.65 16.40
CA GLY A 64 -16.02 20.38 16.97
C GLY A 64 -15.52 21.24 18.12
N THR A 65 -15.50 22.56 17.91
CA THR A 65 -15.40 23.53 18.99
C THR A 65 -16.61 23.34 19.90
N SER A 66 -16.37 22.96 21.15
CA SER A 66 -17.29 23.18 22.27
C SER A 66 -16.61 24.10 23.26
#